data_AF-A0AAN8JQV7-F1
#
_entry.id   AF-A0AAN8JQV7-F1
#
_cell.length_a   1.000
_cell.length_b   1.000
_cell.length_c   1.000
_cell.angle_alpha   90.00
_cell.angle_beta   90.00
_cell.angle_gamma   90.00
#
_symmetry.space_group_name_H-M   'P 1'
#
loop_
_entity.id
_entity.type
_entity.pdbx_description
1 polymer ?
#
loop_
_entity_poly.entity_id
_entity_poly.type
_entity_poly.pdbx_seq_one_letter_code
_entity_poly.pdbx_strand_id
1 'polypeptide(L)'
;MLAVDHLNAQPLLSQYLGQTRLPQLLDVVSDVMCSVENIINDVCRVDDQYMVDIQQYRVEFNVLNIKTVKKIKVIVTFDPVNILKPKIDLKPMIGDIKVEGLQGKLDECDGRGCIKQILKLIQDFIAI
;
A
#
# COMPACT_ATOMS: atom_id res chain seq x y z
N MET A 1 -6.96 -11.89 4.52
CA MET A 1 -6.86 -12.63 3.25
C MET A 1 -5.51 -12.42 2.59
N LEU A 2 -5.06 -11.17 2.37
CA LEU A 2 -3.78 -10.84 1.69
C LEU A 2 -2.55 -11.68 2.10
N ALA A 3 -2.31 -11.89 3.40
CA ALA A 3 -1.18 -12.72 3.87
C ALA A 3 -1.27 -14.18 3.38
N VAL A 4 -2.47 -14.77 3.44
CA VAL A 4 -2.73 -16.15 3.00
C VAL A 4 -2.59 -16.25 1.50
N ASP A 5 -3.14 -15.29 0.75
CA ASP A 5 -3.06 -15.27 -0.71
C ASP A 5 -1.62 -15.07 -1.20
N HIS A 6 -0.82 -14.26 -0.48
CA HIS A 6 0.59 -14.09 -0.77
C HIS A 6 1.40 -15.36 -0.51
N LEU A 7 1.16 -16.05 0.61
CA LEU A 7 1.80 -17.34 0.88
C LEU A 7 1.43 -18.40 -0.15
N ASN A 8 0.17 -18.43 -0.60
CA ASN A 8 -0.29 -19.35 -1.64
C ASN A 8 0.28 -19.03 -3.03
N ALA A 9 0.56 -17.76 -3.32
CA ALA A 9 1.19 -17.33 -4.56
C ALA A 9 2.69 -17.68 -4.62
N GLN A 10 3.33 -17.88 -3.47
CA GLN A 10 4.72 -18.30 -3.40
C GLN A 10 4.86 -19.83 -3.59
N PRO A 11 5.90 -20.30 -4.30
CA PRO A 11 6.17 -21.74 -4.49
C PRO A 11 6.75 -22.40 -3.21
N LEU A 12 6.13 -22.17 -2.06
CA LEU A 12 6.64 -22.59 -0.74
C LEU A 12 6.77 -24.12 -0.63
N LEU A 13 5.77 -24.85 -1.13
CA LEU A 13 5.76 -26.31 -1.07
C LEU A 13 6.89 -26.92 -1.92
N SER A 14 7.14 -26.41 -3.12
CA SER A 14 8.19 -26.93 -3.98
C SER A 14 9.60 -26.51 -3.54
N GLN A 15 9.72 -25.40 -2.79
CA GLN A 15 11.01 -24.89 -2.30
C GLN A 15 11.43 -25.46 -0.93
N TYR A 16 10.48 -25.78 -0.04
CA TYR A 16 10.79 -26.10 1.37
C TYR A 16 10.35 -27.51 1.82
N LEU A 17 10.12 -28.44 0.89
CA LEU A 17 9.85 -29.85 1.20
C LEU A 17 11.04 -30.54 1.92
N GLY A 18 10.81 -30.98 3.17
CA GLY A 18 11.75 -31.77 3.99
C GLY A 18 11.96 -31.20 5.40
N GLN A 19 12.11 -32.07 6.42
CA GLN A 19 12.20 -31.68 7.84
C GLN A 19 13.33 -30.67 8.17
N THR A 20 14.38 -30.58 7.33
CA THR A 20 15.51 -29.65 7.50
C THR A 20 15.24 -28.22 7.00
N ARG A 21 14.12 -27.97 6.30
CA ARG A 21 13.77 -26.65 5.76
C ARG A 21 12.60 -25.97 6.49
N LEU A 22 12.04 -26.63 7.51
CA LEU A 22 10.94 -26.08 8.31
C LEU A 22 11.28 -24.72 8.97
N PRO A 23 12.48 -24.49 9.54
CA PRO A 23 12.83 -23.17 10.08
C PRO A 23 12.80 -22.07 9.00
N GLN A 24 13.32 -22.36 7.81
CA GLN A 24 13.34 -21.39 6.70
C GLN A 24 11.92 -21.06 6.22
N LEU A 25 11.01 -22.04 6.21
CA LEU A 25 9.60 -21.80 5.91
C LEU A 25 8.95 -20.91 6.97
N LEU A 26 9.25 -21.14 8.26
CA LEU A 26 8.73 -20.31 9.35
C LEU A 26 9.26 -18.87 9.26
N ASP A 27 10.52 -18.68 8.88
CA ASP A 27 11.10 -17.35 8.66
C ASP A 27 10.36 -16.61 7.54
N VAL A 28 10.11 -17.27 6.40
CA VAL A 28 9.34 -16.67 5.29
C VAL A 28 7.92 -16.32 5.72
N VAL A 29 7.22 -17.22 6.42
CA VAL A 29 5.87 -16.95 6.94
C VAL A 29 5.89 -15.77 7.91
N SER A 30 6.88 -15.72 8.82
CA SER A 30 7.05 -14.62 9.77
C SER A 30 7.25 -13.29 9.06
N ASP A 31 8.12 -13.25 8.04
CA ASP A 31 8.40 -12.04 7.26
C ASP A 31 7.15 -11.54 6.51
N VAL A 32 6.36 -12.45 5.95
CA VAL A 32 5.08 -12.10 5.30
C VAL A 32 4.09 -11.53 6.31
N MET A 33 3.94 -12.18 7.47
CA MET A 33 3.02 -11.72 8.52
C MET A 33 3.44 -10.35 9.05
N CYS A 34 4.73 -10.14 9.32
CA CYS A 34 5.26 -8.84 9.73
C CYS A 34 5.04 -7.77 8.65
N SER A 35 5.17 -8.11 7.37
CA SER A 35 4.96 -7.15 6.28
C SER A 35 3.48 -6.72 6.20
N VAL A 36 2.56 -7.67 6.32
CA VAL A 36 1.12 -7.38 6.33
C VAL A 36 0.70 -6.61 7.58
N GLU A 37 1.24 -6.94 8.75
CA GLU A 37 0.99 -6.19 9.98
C GLU A 37 1.44 -4.73 9.86
N ASN A 38 2.59 -4.47 9.24
CA ASN A 38 3.06 -3.11 8.98
C ASN A 38 2.11 -2.34 8.04
N ILE A 39 1.61 -2.99 6.98
CA ILE A 39 0.62 -2.39 6.08
C ILE A 39 -0.65 -2.03 6.87
N ILE A 40 -1.16 -2.93 7.71
CA ILE A 40 -2.35 -2.68 8.53
C ILE A 40 -2.11 -1.48 9.47
N ASN A 41 -0.97 -1.44 10.15
CA ASN A 41 -0.62 -0.33 11.04
C ASN A 41 -0.53 1.01 10.29
N ASP A 42 -0.01 1.01 9.07
CA ASP A 42 0.03 2.21 8.23
C ASP A 42 -1.37 2.64 7.79
N VAL A 43 -2.23 1.69 7.39
CA VAL A 43 -3.63 1.96 7.04
C VAL A 43 -4.39 2.57 8.22
N CYS A 44 -4.31 1.94 9.40
CA CYS A 44 -5.03 2.40 10.60
C CYS A 44 -4.65 3.84 10.98
N ARG A 45 -3.36 4.21 10.87
CA ARG A 45 -2.91 5.57 11.13
C ARG A 45 -3.46 6.61 10.16
N VAL A 46 -3.69 6.21 8.91
CA VAL A 46 -4.27 7.08 7.87
C VAL A 46 -5.78 7.17 8.02
N ASP A 47 -6.43 6.09 8.47
CA ASP A 47 -7.88 6.05 8.68
C ASP A 47 -8.35 7.09 9.70
N ASP A 48 -7.62 7.24 10.81
CA ASP A 48 -7.85 8.25 11.84
C ASP A 48 -7.96 9.68 11.28
N GLN A 49 -7.39 9.95 10.11
CA GLN A 49 -7.26 11.29 9.53
C GLN A 49 -8.01 11.49 8.21
N TYR A 50 -8.21 10.43 7.41
CA TYR A 50 -8.65 10.56 6.01
C TYR A 50 -9.87 9.72 5.62
N MET A 51 -10.52 9.04 6.57
CA MET A 51 -11.65 8.13 6.35
C MET A 51 -11.34 7.13 5.23
N VAL A 52 -10.59 6.08 5.61
CA VAL A 52 -10.13 5.07 4.67
C VAL A 52 -11.26 4.07 4.40
N ASP A 53 -11.51 3.79 3.12
CA ASP A 53 -12.36 2.69 2.68
C ASP A 53 -11.47 1.51 2.25
N ILE A 54 -11.74 0.32 2.78
CA ILE A 54 -10.96 -0.89 2.52
C ILE A 54 -11.84 -1.92 1.82
N GLN A 55 -11.47 -2.29 0.60
CA GLN A 55 -12.17 -3.27 -0.21
C GLN A 55 -11.19 -4.35 -0.70
N GLN A 56 -11.26 -5.55 -0.12
CA GLN A 56 -10.35 -6.67 -0.41
C GLN A 56 -8.86 -6.31 -0.27
N TYR A 57 -8.16 -6.02 -1.38
CA TYR A 57 -6.75 -5.62 -1.44
C TYR A 57 -6.56 -4.14 -1.78
N ARG A 58 -7.66 -3.38 -1.79
CA ARG A 58 -7.68 -1.98 -2.21
C ARG A 58 -7.97 -1.10 -1.00
N VAL A 59 -7.15 -0.08 -0.85
CA VAL A 59 -7.24 0.94 0.19
C VAL A 59 -7.49 2.28 -0.50
N GLU A 60 -8.57 2.94 -0.14
CA GLU A 60 -8.99 4.20 -0.74
C GLU A 60 -9.12 5.28 0.32
N PHE A 61 -8.58 6.46 0.04
CA PHE A 61 -8.75 7.61 0.94
C PHE A 61 -8.73 8.91 0.15
N ASN A 62 -9.27 9.97 0.74
CA ASN A 62 -9.32 11.29 0.11
C ASN A 62 -8.35 12.23 0.80
N VAL A 63 -7.49 12.90 0.04
CA VAL A 63 -6.65 13.99 0.55
C VAL A 63 -7.27 15.30 0.09
N LEU A 64 -7.60 16.17 1.06
CA LEU A 64 -8.21 17.48 0.83
C LEU A 64 -7.29 18.56 1.38
N ASN A 65 -7.03 19.59 0.56
CA ASN A 65 -6.44 20.83 1.01
C ASN A 65 -7.42 21.98 0.82
N ILE A 66 -7.88 22.54 1.93
CA ILE A 66 -8.88 23.61 1.95
C ILE A 66 -8.29 24.94 1.44
N LYS A 67 -7.00 25.19 1.68
CA LYS A 67 -6.35 26.46 1.27
C LYS A 67 -6.26 26.58 -0.24
N THR A 68 -5.95 25.48 -0.92
CA THR A 68 -5.84 25.43 -2.38
C THR A 68 -7.12 24.95 -3.05
N VAL A 69 -8.14 24.56 -2.26
CA VAL A 69 -9.43 24.00 -2.73
C VAL A 69 -9.20 22.80 -3.68
N LYS A 70 -8.25 21.93 -3.29
CA LYS A 70 -7.85 20.74 -4.07
C LYS A 70 -8.24 19.48 -3.33
N LYS A 71 -8.86 18.53 -4.03
CA LYS A 71 -9.19 17.19 -3.51
C LYS A 71 -8.74 16.12 -4.49
N ILE A 72 -8.00 15.13 -3.99
CA ILE A 72 -7.58 13.94 -4.74
C ILE A 72 -8.05 12.70 -3.99
N LYS A 73 -8.58 11.74 -4.73
CA LYS A 73 -8.82 10.38 -4.23
C LYS A 73 -7.61 9.52 -4.56
N VAL A 74 -7.08 8.84 -3.55
CA VAL A 74 -5.93 7.95 -3.63
C VAL A 74 -6.44 6.52 -3.55
N ILE A 75 -5.96 5.68 -4.47
CA ILE A 75 -6.35 4.28 -4.56
C ILE A 75 -5.06 3.46 -4.56
N VAL A 76 -4.84 2.70 -3.48
CA VAL A 76 -3.68 1.82 -3.33
C VAL A 76 -4.18 0.38 -3.47
N THR A 77 -3.69 -0.36 -4.45
CA THR A 77 -4.06 -1.75 -4.71
C THR A 77 -2.87 -2.66 -4.46
N PHE A 78 -2.95 -3.51 -3.44
CA PHE A 78 -1.93 -4.49 -3.11
C PHE A 78 -2.05 -5.72 -4.01
N ASP A 79 -0.93 -6.13 -4.61
CA ASP A 79 -0.84 -7.38 -5.37
C ASP A 79 -0.49 -8.52 -4.41
N PRO A 80 -1.32 -9.58 -4.30
CA PRO A 80 -0.96 -10.77 -3.52
C PRO A 80 0.34 -11.42 -3.97
N VAL A 81 0.81 -11.25 -5.20
CA VAL A 81 2.11 -11.80 -5.64
C VAL A 81 3.26 -10.95 -5.11
N ASN A 82 3.08 -9.62 -5.04
CA ASN A 82 4.10 -8.70 -4.55
C ASN A 82 3.48 -7.61 -3.65
N ILE A 83 3.23 -7.98 -2.38
CA ILE A 83 2.55 -7.12 -1.41
C ILE A 83 3.30 -5.82 -1.07
N LEU A 84 4.61 -5.77 -1.36
CA LEU A 84 5.45 -4.60 -1.09
C LEU A 84 5.49 -3.61 -2.25
N LYS A 85 4.92 -3.96 -3.41
CA LYS A 85 4.87 -3.10 -4.59
C LYS A 85 3.43 -2.87 -5.04
N PRO A 86 2.64 -2.10 -4.27
CA PRO A 86 1.26 -1.83 -4.62
C PRO A 86 1.17 -0.96 -5.87
N LYS A 87 0.08 -1.12 -6.62
CA LYS A 87 -0.29 -0.19 -7.69
C LYS A 87 -0.99 1.02 -7.06
N ILE A 88 -0.58 2.22 -7.45
CA ILE A 88 -1.13 3.47 -6.91
C ILE A 88 -1.80 4.24 -8.04
N ASP A 89 -3.09 4.49 -7.91
CA ASP A 89 -3.87 5.30 -8.84
C ASP A 89 -4.36 6.57 -8.13
N LEU A 90 -4.32 7.70 -8.84
CA LEU A 90 -4.83 8.99 -8.37
C LEU A 90 -5.99 9.46 -9.22
N LYS A 91 -7.06 9.91 -8.54
CA LYS A 91 -8.21 10.51 -9.19
C LYS A 91 -8.44 11.92 -8.65
N PRO A 92 -8.11 12.98 -9.41
CA PRO A 92 -8.53 14.33 -9.11
C PRO A 92 -10.06 14.40 -8.96
N MET A 93 -10.52 15.06 -7.89
CA MET A 93 -11.94 15.21 -7.58
C MET A 93 -12.38 16.68 -7.60
N ILE A 94 -11.54 17.58 -7.10
CA ILE A 94 -11.81 19.03 -7.01
C ILE A 94 -10.51 19.79 -7.29
N GLY A 95 -10.61 20.88 -8.05
CA GLY A 95 -9.48 21.73 -8.42
C GLY A 95 -8.80 21.30 -9.73
N ASP A 96 -8.06 22.22 -10.36
CA ASP A 96 -7.22 21.90 -11.51
C ASP A 96 -5.94 21.19 -11.02
N ILE A 97 -5.93 19.87 -11.13
CA ILE A 97 -4.87 19.00 -10.61
C ILE A 97 -4.35 18.14 -11.76
N LYS A 98 -3.09 18.38 -12.14
CA LYS A 98 -2.39 17.60 -13.18
C LYS A 98 -1.44 16.60 -12.53
N VAL A 99 -1.86 15.33 -12.46
CA VAL A 99 -1.13 14.26 -11.74
C VAL A 99 0.05 13.67 -12.51
N GLU A 100 0.28 14.10 -13.75
CA GLU A 100 1.27 13.56 -14.70
C GLU A 100 2.72 13.61 -14.17
N GLY A 101 3.04 14.53 -13.25
CA GLY A 101 4.36 14.62 -12.60
C GLY A 101 4.49 13.89 -11.25
N LEU A 102 3.38 13.37 -10.71
CA LEU A 102 3.34 12.72 -9.41
C LEU A 102 3.43 11.19 -9.53
N GLN A 103 2.93 10.63 -10.64
CA GLN A 103 2.87 9.17 -10.86
C GLN A 103 4.25 8.50 -10.73
N GLY A 104 5.29 9.06 -11.35
CA GLY A 104 6.65 8.48 -11.26
C GLY A 104 7.21 8.43 -9.83
N LYS A 105 6.90 9.42 -8.99
CA LYS A 105 7.31 9.43 -7.57
C LYS A 105 6.50 8.44 -6.72
N LEU A 106 5.26 8.17 -7.12
CA LEU A 106 4.42 7.18 -6.46
C LEU A 106 4.88 5.76 -6.80
N ASP A 107 5.35 5.52 -8.03
CA ASP A 107 5.88 4.22 -8.43
C ASP A 107 7.16 3.83 -7.67
N GLU A 108 7.86 4.82 -7.07
CA GLU A 108 9.01 4.63 -6.16
C GLU A 108 8.58 4.32 -4.71
N CYS A 109 7.31 4.45 -4.36
CA CYS A 109 6.81 4.13 -3.03
C CYS A 109 6.65 2.61 -2.88
N ASP A 110 7.70 1.93 -2.46
CA ASP A 110 7.67 0.49 -2.15
C ASP A 110 8.00 0.19 -0.69
N GLY A 111 7.70 -1.04 -0.27
CA GLY A 111 8.11 -1.56 1.03
C GLY A 111 7.33 -1.02 2.24
N ARG A 112 7.99 -1.05 3.40
CA ARG A 112 7.39 -0.66 4.69
C ARG A 112 7.19 0.86 4.75
N GLY A 113 6.03 1.32 5.21
CA GLY A 113 5.74 2.75 5.27
C GLY A 113 5.19 3.34 3.97
N CYS A 114 4.92 2.52 2.95
CA CYS A 114 4.49 2.96 1.62
C CYS A 114 3.29 3.93 1.68
N ILE A 115 2.22 3.60 2.41
CA ILE A 115 1.02 4.45 2.50
C ILE A 115 1.34 5.82 3.11
N LYS A 116 2.20 5.85 4.14
CA LYS A 116 2.63 7.11 4.76
C LYS A 116 3.44 7.97 3.79
N GLN A 117 4.30 7.37 2.98
CA GLN A 117 5.09 8.07 1.97
C GLN A 117 4.19 8.66 0.87
N ILE A 118 3.24 7.85 0.38
CA ILE A 118 2.21 8.27 -0.60
C ILE A 118 1.44 9.49 -0.06
N LEU A 119 0.95 9.40 1.18
CA LEU A 119 0.19 10.48 1.80
C LEU A 119 1.00 11.78 1.84
N LYS A 120 2.26 11.71 2.29
CA LYS A 120 3.14 12.89 2.37
C LYS A 120 3.38 13.51 0.99
N LEU A 121 3.70 12.70 -0.02
CA LEU A 121 3.91 13.17 -1.40
C LEU A 121 2.68 13.91 -1.94
N ILE A 122 1.49 13.36 -1.70
CA ILE A 122 0.23 13.94 -2.18
C ILE A 122 -0.09 15.24 -1.43
N GLN A 123 0.09 15.27 -0.10
CA GLN A 123 -0.11 16.48 0.71
C GLN A 123 0.79 17.62 0.25
N ASP A 124 2.08 17.35 0.06
CA ASP A 124 3.05 18.34 -0.41
C ASP A 124 2.67 18.84 -1.81
N PHE A 125 2.21 17.94 -2.68
CA PHE A 125 1.80 18.27 -4.04
C PHE A 125 0.55 19.17 -4.10
N ILE A 126 -0.48 18.90 -3.30
CA ILE A 126 -1.71 19.70 -3.31
C ILE A 126 -1.61 20.99 -2.48
N ALA A 127 -0.53 21.16 -1.72
CA ALA A 127 -0.25 22.38 -0.94
C ALA A 127 0.32 23.54 -1.77
N ILE A 128 0.82 23.23 -2.97
CA ILE A 128 1.27 24.20 -3.99
C ILE A 128 0.06 24.67 -4.80
#